data_AF-A0A094ITE3-F1
#
_entry.id   AF-A0A094ITE3-F1
#
_cell.length_a   1.000
_cell.length_b   1.000
_cell.length_c   1.000
_cell.angle_alpha   90.00
_cell.angle_beta   90.00
_cell.angle_gamma   90.00
#
_symmetry.space_group_name_H-M   'P 1'
#
loop_
_entity.id
_entity.type
_entity.pdbx_description
1 polymer ?
#
loop_
_entity_poly.entity_id
_entity_poly.type
_entity_poly.pdbx_seq_one_letter_code
_entity_poly.pdbx_strand_id
1 'polypeptide(L)'
;MKQFTQLIVALLLFAVVGTMQPTAAQSIYRDTTIQGELTYAVHPDFPEFVGTLETPLTFTVVITEDLAAPQSYGSPDGGEAYGNVTTAYELRIYDELGVEILYDRVDIRDADTSVIDTVATYHDSQAQTALESAMWGIIASKTGTTEYALGYNFYGFRVTPFGATTSPLVIAMTPFPELFDGVIEHPFQVAADRSNQPSFRFEGSANYVSYNGPAVDSDGDGIFDYADSCIAPLTSTTVIFRDWYDSEVINYVDSSGCSIMDRYAACAPEQQEAPSFFSAFQPRLSGPNYCETQVSYQLNSEGLIDYMEARMLRDALYMSYRSQPNL
;
A
#
# COMPACT_ATOMS: atom_id res chain seq x y z
N MET A 1 18.78 -43.01 71.22
CA MET A 1 17.51 -43.74 70.93
C MET A 1 16.38 -42.73 70.86
N LYS A 2 15.48 -42.92 69.89
CA LYS A 2 14.28 -42.13 69.53
C LYS A 2 14.51 -40.98 68.53
N GLN A 3 14.31 -41.37 67.27
CA GLN A 3 14.04 -40.56 66.09
C GLN A 3 12.78 -39.71 66.30
N PHE A 4 12.81 -38.46 65.80
CA PHE A 4 11.61 -37.71 65.44
C PHE A 4 11.73 -37.32 63.97
N THR A 5 10.89 -37.91 63.17
CA THR A 5 10.76 -37.72 61.72
C THR A 5 9.99 -36.43 61.47
N GLN A 6 10.65 -35.40 60.92
CA GLN A 6 9.94 -34.29 60.27
C GLN A 6 10.00 -34.49 58.76
N LEU A 7 8.84 -34.83 58.22
CA LEU A 7 8.56 -34.89 56.79
C LEU A 7 8.16 -33.48 56.35
N ILE A 8 9.09 -32.71 55.77
CA ILE A 8 8.76 -31.47 55.06
C ILE A 8 8.75 -31.78 53.58
N VAL A 9 7.55 -31.81 53.01
CA VAL A 9 7.29 -31.88 51.57
C VAL A 9 7.60 -30.51 50.98
N ALA A 10 8.78 -30.34 50.38
CA ALA A 10 9.10 -29.17 49.57
C ALA A 10 8.61 -29.42 48.14
N LEU A 11 7.44 -28.86 47.82
CA LEU A 11 6.85 -28.84 46.50
C LEU A 11 7.62 -27.82 45.64
N LEU A 12 8.53 -28.31 44.78
CA LEU A 12 9.22 -27.50 43.78
C LEU A 12 8.28 -27.25 42.59
N LEU A 13 7.55 -26.13 42.63
CA LEU A 13 6.96 -25.55 41.43
C LEU A 13 8.07 -24.86 40.63
N PHE A 14 8.57 -25.54 39.60
CA PHE A 14 9.28 -24.87 38.50
C PHE A 14 8.23 -24.15 37.65
N ALA A 15 8.04 -22.85 37.91
CA ALA A 15 7.40 -21.97 36.95
C ALA A 15 8.36 -21.83 35.76
N VAL A 16 8.08 -22.56 34.68
CA VAL A 16 8.70 -22.33 33.38
C VAL A 16 8.13 -20.99 32.88
N VAL A 17 8.82 -19.91 33.21
CA VAL A 17 8.61 -18.62 32.56
C VAL A 17 9.16 -18.79 31.15
N GLY A 18 8.30 -19.23 30.23
CA GLY A 18 8.60 -19.21 28.81
C GLY A 18 8.85 -17.75 28.42
N THR A 19 10.10 -17.41 28.17
CA THR A 19 10.43 -16.14 27.52
C THR A 19 9.83 -16.21 26.13
N MET A 20 8.65 -15.60 25.95
CA MET A 20 8.15 -15.28 24.62
C MET A 20 9.22 -14.39 23.98
N GLN A 21 10.05 -14.98 23.12
CA GLN A 21 10.92 -14.20 22.27
C GLN A 21 9.99 -13.39 21.37
N PRO A 22 10.14 -12.04 21.30
CA PRO A 22 9.41 -11.27 20.32
C PRO A 22 9.72 -11.87 18.96
N THR A 23 8.67 -12.34 18.26
CA THR A 23 8.77 -12.69 16.86
C THR A 23 9.30 -11.45 16.14
N ALA A 24 10.48 -11.57 15.52
CA ALA A 24 11.01 -10.50 14.68
C ALA A 24 9.93 -10.16 13.65
N ALA A 25 9.52 -8.89 13.62
CA ALA A 25 8.58 -8.43 12.61
C ALA A 25 9.14 -8.79 11.23
N GLN A 26 8.33 -9.45 10.42
CA GLN A 26 8.73 -9.80 9.06
C GLN A 26 8.91 -8.50 8.29
N SER A 27 10.10 -8.30 7.72
CA SER A 27 10.37 -7.14 6.86
C SER A 27 9.59 -7.27 5.55
N ILE A 28 8.91 -6.19 5.15
CA ILE A 28 8.11 -6.11 3.92
C ILE A 28 8.81 -5.10 3.01
N TYR A 29 9.38 -5.52 1.88
CA TYR A 29 10.25 -4.66 1.05
C TYR A 29 9.64 -4.27 -0.28
N ARG A 30 9.41 -2.99 -0.56
CA ARG A 30 8.88 -2.54 -1.85
C ARG A 30 9.97 -1.86 -2.69
N ASP A 31 10.13 -2.27 -3.94
CA ASP A 31 10.93 -1.56 -4.93
C ASP A 31 10.04 -0.66 -5.78
N THR A 32 10.24 0.65 -5.69
CA THR A 32 9.59 1.65 -6.55
C THR A 32 10.52 1.98 -7.71
N THR A 33 10.12 1.68 -8.94
CA THR A 33 10.89 1.99 -10.14
C THR A 33 10.31 3.21 -10.84
N ILE A 34 11.13 4.24 -11.05
CA ILE A 34 10.79 5.49 -11.74
C ILE A 34 11.65 5.58 -13.01
N GLN A 35 11.03 5.89 -14.15
CA GLN A 35 11.72 6.05 -15.42
C GLN A 35 11.32 7.36 -16.08
N GLY A 36 12.23 7.93 -16.86
CA GLY A 36 11.96 9.17 -17.56
C GLY A 36 13.16 9.73 -18.32
N GLU A 37 13.11 11.04 -18.54
CA GLU A 37 14.12 11.78 -19.29
C GLU A 37 14.66 12.95 -18.47
N LEU A 38 15.98 13.14 -18.50
CA LEU A 38 16.67 14.29 -17.93
C LEU A 38 16.89 15.34 -19.02
N THR A 39 16.58 16.59 -18.71
CA THR A 39 16.77 17.73 -19.60
C THR A 39 17.80 18.73 -19.07
N TYR A 40 18.24 18.54 -17.83
CA TYR A 40 19.28 19.34 -17.21
C TYR A 40 20.17 18.45 -16.33
N ALA A 41 21.47 18.68 -16.39
CA ALA A 41 22.43 18.00 -15.54
C ALA A 41 23.54 18.95 -15.08
N VAL A 42 24.09 18.69 -13.90
CA VAL A 42 25.33 19.26 -13.39
C VAL A 42 25.99 18.14 -12.61
N HIS A 43 27.07 17.57 -13.15
CA HIS A 43 27.81 16.52 -12.46
C HIS A 43 29.31 16.77 -12.61
N PRO A 44 30.10 16.70 -11.52
CA PRO A 44 31.54 16.99 -11.58
C PRO A 44 32.33 16.07 -12.51
N ASP A 45 31.93 14.80 -12.57
CA ASP A 45 32.60 13.79 -13.40
C ASP A 45 32.15 13.80 -14.86
N PHE A 46 31.07 14.54 -15.19
CA PHE A 46 30.54 14.65 -16.55
C PHE A 46 30.39 16.13 -16.95
N PRO A 47 31.51 16.85 -17.11
CA PRO A 47 31.50 18.28 -17.45
C PRO A 47 30.82 18.58 -18.79
N GLU A 48 30.71 17.60 -19.69
CA GLU A 48 30.01 17.69 -20.96
C GLU A 48 28.49 17.85 -20.83
N PHE A 49 27.91 17.43 -19.71
CA PHE A 49 26.46 17.49 -19.46
C PHE A 49 26.05 18.68 -18.59
N VAL A 50 26.92 19.67 -18.40
CA VAL A 50 26.63 20.82 -17.51
C VAL A 50 25.66 21.80 -18.16
N GLY A 51 24.49 21.94 -17.55
CA GLY A 51 23.43 22.86 -17.97
C GLY A 51 22.24 22.13 -18.58
N THR A 52 21.54 22.83 -19.47
CA THR A 52 20.46 22.25 -20.27
C THR A 52 21.06 21.33 -21.33
N LEU A 53 20.50 20.12 -21.43
CA LEU A 53 20.95 19.09 -22.36
C LEU A 53 20.35 19.34 -23.74
N GLU A 54 21.17 19.27 -24.80
CA GLU A 54 20.69 19.34 -26.18
C GLU A 54 19.87 18.10 -26.56
N THR A 55 20.30 16.95 -26.05
CA THR A 55 19.65 15.64 -26.19
C THR A 55 19.29 15.12 -24.82
N PRO A 56 18.01 14.82 -24.52
CA PRO A 56 17.62 14.26 -23.24
C PRO A 56 18.35 12.94 -22.96
N LEU A 57 18.75 12.74 -21.71
CA LEU A 57 19.27 11.46 -21.24
C LEU A 57 18.12 10.66 -20.66
N THR A 58 18.11 9.34 -20.81
CA THR A 58 17.09 8.52 -20.14
C THR A 58 17.60 8.09 -18.77
N PHE A 59 16.69 7.93 -17.80
CA PHE A 59 17.06 7.46 -16.48
C PHE A 59 16.15 6.34 -15.99
N THR A 60 16.67 5.56 -15.04
CA THR A 60 15.90 4.64 -14.21
C THR A 60 16.36 4.81 -12.77
N VAL A 61 15.42 5.03 -11.87
CA VAL A 61 15.64 5.03 -10.42
C VAL A 61 14.88 3.89 -9.80
N VAL A 62 15.53 3.10 -8.95
CA VAL A 62 14.88 2.09 -8.11
C VAL A 62 15.06 2.51 -6.65
N ILE A 63 13.95 2.58 -5.92
CA ILE A 63 13.89 2.97 -4.51
C ILE A 63 13.39 1.78 -3.70
N THR A 64 14.21 1.25 -2.80
CA THR A 64 13.84 0.08 -1.97
C THR A 64 13.38 0.55 -0.59
N GLU A 65 12.12 0.30 -0.27
CA GLU A 65 11.43 0.73 0.95
C GLU A 65 11.15 -0.46 1.89
N ASP A 66 11.32 -0.30 3.20
CA ASP A 66 10.89 -1.24 4.25
C ASP A 66 9.57 -0.75 4.87
N LEU A 67 8.50 -1.45 4.56
CA LEU A 67 7.13 -1.10 4.95
C LEU A 67 6.71 -1.77 6.26
N ALA A 68 7.59 -2.51 6.94
CA ALA A 68 7.20 -3.27 8.13
C ALA A 68 6.82 -2.38 9.34
N ALA A 69 7.30 -1.14 9.41
CA ALA A 69 6.94 -0.19 10.47
C ALA A 69 7.32 1.26 10.12
N PRO A 70 6.70 1.88 9.10
CA PRO A 70 6.98 3.28 8.77
C PRO A 70 6.68 4.17 9.98
N GLN A 71 7.64 5.00 10.39
CA GLN A 71 7.45 5.92 11.51
C GLN A 71 6.91 7.26 10.99
N SER A 72 5.59 7.43 11.06
CA SER A 72 4.96 8.70 10.71
C SER A 72 5.40 9.81 11.67
N TYR A 73 5.75 10.97 11.11
CA TYR A 73 5.93 12.22 11.83
C TYR A 73 5.27 13.36 11.05
N GLY A 74 4.79 14.38 11.77
CA GLY A 74 4.15 15.52 11.11
C GLY A 74 5.17 16.32 10.29
N SER A 75 4.84 16.64 9.05
CA SER A 75 5.61 17.60 8.25
C SER A 75 5.21 19.04 8.60
N PRO A 76 6.16 19.97 8.77
CA PRO A 76 5.85 21.38 9.03
C PRO A 76 4.94 22.04 8.00
N ASP A 77 4.95 21.57 6.74
CA ASP A 77 4.18 22.18 5.65
C ASP A 77 2.87 21.43 5.34
N GLY A 78 2.36 20.63 6.29
CA GLY A 78 1.03 20.02 6.20
C GLY A 78 0.94 18.73 5.39
N GLY A 79 2.07 18.15 4.99
CA GLY A 79 2.15 16.78 4.47
C GLY A 79 2.29 15.71 5.57
N GLU A 80 2.18 14.46 5.17
CA GLU A 80 2.60 13.31 6.00
C GLU A 80 4.03 12.96 5.64
N ALA A 81 4.88 12.73 6.64
CA ALA A 81 6.24 12.30 6.45
C ALA A 81 6.50 10.99 7.21
N TYR A 82 7.34 10.14 6.63
CA TYR A 82 7.63 8.82 7.17
C TYR A 82 9.14 8.59 7.23
N GLY A 83 9.63 8.25 8.42
CA GLY A 83 11.05 7.96 8.67
C GLY A 83 11.38 6.48 8.65
N ASN A 84 12.66 6.18 8.38
CA ASN A 84 13.24 4.83 8.35
C ASN A 84 12.59 3.87 7.34
N VAL A 85 12.03 4.40 6.25
CA VAL A 85 11.37 3.58 5.23
C VAL A 85 12.37 3.17 4.16
N THR A 86 13.06 4.12 3.56
CA THR A 86 13.96 3.82 2.47
C THR A 86 15.23 3.15 2.97
N THR A 87 15.58 2.05 2.32
CA THR A 87 16.73 1.22 2.62
C THR A 87 17.79 1.21 1.53
N ALA A 88 17.43 1.53 0.28
CA ALA A 88 18.39 1.70 -0.81
C ALA A 88 17.84 2.56 -1.95
N TYR A 89 18.76 3.12 -2.74
CA TYR A 89 18.47 3.74 -4.04
C TYR A 89 19.47 3.26 -5.08
N GLU A 90 19.01 3.12 -6.32
CA GLU A 90 19.82 2.82 -7.49
C GLU A 90 19.43 3.77 -8.63
N LEU A 91 20.35 4.64 -9.05
CA LEU A 91 20.21 5.54 -10.19
C LEU A 91 21.04 5.04 -11.37
N ARG A 92 20.39 4.86 -12.51
CA ARG A 92 21.01 4.58 -13.80
C ARG A 92 20.66 5.68 -14.79
N ILE A 93 21.65 6.19 -15.51
CA ILE A 93 21.45 7.15 -16.60
C ILE A 93 22.05 6.55 -17.88
N TYR A 94 21.31 6.70 -18.98
CA TYR A 94 21.69 6.22 -20.29
C TYR A 94 21.70 7.36 -21.31
N ASP A 95 22.59 7.26 -22.29
CA ASP A 95 22.63 8.17 -23.43
C ASP A 95 21.51 7.91 -24.46
N GLU A 96 21.50 8.67 -25.54
CA GLU A 96 20.53 8.54 -26.64
C GLU A 96 20.59 7.19 -27.38
N LEU A 97 21.69 6.45 -27.23
CA LEU A 97 21.89 5.11 -27.81
C LEU A 97 21.49 4.00 -26.82
N GLY A 98 21.06 4.35 -25.61
CA GLY A 98 20.73 3.41 -24.54
C GLY A 98 21.94 2.81 -23.83
N VAL A 99 23.12 3.42 -23.95
CA VAL A 99 24.34 3.00 -23.24
C VAL A 99 24.34 3.62 -21.85
N GLU A 100 24.55 2.80 -20.81
CA GLU A 100 24.67 3.29 -19.43
C GLU A 100 25.93 4.14 -19.28
N ILE A 101 25.75 5.40 -18.87
CA ILE A 101 26.83 6.38 -18.67
C ILE A 101 27.07 6.71 -17.20
N LEU A 102 26.07 6.48 -16.34
CA LEU A 102 26.17 6.66 -14.89
C LEU A 102 25.41 5.55 -14.17
N TYR A 103 26.06 5.01 -13.14
CA TYR A 103 25.48 4.13 -12.14
C TYR A 103 25.85 4.65 -10.75
N ASP A 104 24.85 4.99 -9.94
CA ASP A 104 25.04 5.33 -8.52
C ASP A 104 24.11 4.47 -7.67
N ARG A 105 24.62 3.91 -6.59
CA ARG A 105 23.85 3.09 -5.65
C ARG A 105 24.22 3.44 -4.23
N VAL A 106 23.21 3.63 -3.40
CA VAL A 106 23.35 3.91 -1.97
C VAL A 106 22.52 2.90 -1.18
N ASP A 107 23.19 2.11 -0.34
CA ASP A 107 22.55 1.19 0.61
C ASP A 107 22.60 1.82 2.02
N ILE A 108 21.45 1.95 2.68
CA ILE A 108 21.26 2.77 3.89
C ILE A 108 21.41 1.96 5.19
N ARG A 109 21.44 0.63 5.10
CA ARG A 109 21.48 -0.26 6.29
C ARG A 109 22.79 -0.24 7.07
N ASP A 110 23.81 0.47 6.60
CA ASP A 110 25.03 0.64 7.38
C ASP A 110 24.78 1.60 8.56
N ALA A 111 24.93 1.07 9.78
CA ALA A 111 24.47 1.59 11.08
C ALA A 111 25.00 2.98 11.52
N ASP A 112 25.67 3.71 10.64
CA ASP A 112 26.33 5.00 10.91
C ASP A 112 25.58 6.21 10.32
N THR A 113 24.49 6.01 9.60
CA THR A 113 23.69 7.08 8.99
C THR A 113 22.43 7.37 9.79
N SER A 114 22.37 8.57 10.39
CA SER A 114 21.14 9.13 10.99
C SER A 114 20.20 9.57 9.86
N VAL A 115 19.48 8.61 9.30
CA VAL A 115 18.64 8.82 8.12
C VAL A 115 17.36 9.51 8.55
N ILE A 116 17.22 10.78 8.19
CA ILE A 116 15.90 11.40 8.08
C ILE A 116 15.45 11.09 6.67
N ASP A 117 14.78 9.95 6.53
CA ASP A 117 14.04 9.66 5.32
C ASP A 117 12.68 10.34 5.42
N THR A 118 12.24 10.90 4.32
CA THR A 118 11.01 11.67 4.24
C THR A 118 10.32 11.28 2.95
N VAL A 119 9.46 10.26 2.99
CA VAL A 119 8.35 10.21 2.03
C VAL A 119 7.36 11.27 2.47
N ALA A 120 7.56 12.49 1.97
CA ALA A 120 6.61 13.57 2.14
C ALA A 120 5.66 13.57 0.95
N THR A 121 4.39 13.30 1.23
CA THR A 121 3.32 13.63 0.31
C THR A 121 2.71 14.94 0.73
N TYR A 122 2.91 15.97 -0.09
CA TYR A 122 2.26 17.25 0.09
C TYR A 122 0.94 17.27 -0.67
N HIS A 123 -0.10 17.76 -0.02
CA HIS A 123 -1.39 18.04 -0.64
C HIS A 123 -1.86 19.42 -0.19
N ASP A 124 -1.64 20.44 -1.02
CA ASP A 124 -2.19 21.76 -0.74
C ASP A 124 -3.71 21.75 -1.02
N SER A 125 -4.50 21.61 0.05
CA SER A 125 -5.96 21.67 -0.02
C SER A 125 -6.53 23.09 -0.20
N GLN A 126 -5.68 24.13 -0.12
CA GLN A 126 -6.05 25.54 -0.32
C GLN A 126 -5.74 26.02 -1.74
N ALA A 127 -4.79 25.40 -2.44
CA ALA A 127 -4.53 25.65 -3.85
C ALA A 127 -5.67 25.09 -4.72
N GLN A 128 -6.01 25.82 -5.80
CA GLN A 128 -7.02 25.35 -6.78
C GLN A 128 -6.55 24.13 -7.60
N THR A 129 -5.30 23.72 -7.45
CA THR A 129 -4.69 22.54 -8.07
C THR A 129 -3.90 21.81 -7.00
N ALA A 130 -4.24 20.56 -6.71
CA ALA A 130 -3.46 19.72 -5.82
C ALA A 130 -2.04 19.58 -6.40
N LEU A 131 -1.06 20.12 -5.69
CA LEU A 131 0.34 19.86 -5.97
C LEU A 131 0.71 18.61 -5.20
N GLU A 132 0.91 17.52 -5.92
CA GLU A 132 1.36 16.25 -5.36
C GLU A 132 2.87 16.11 -5.54
N SER A 133 3.50 15.51 -4.56
CA SER A 133 4.93 15.18 -4.59
C SER A 133 5.17 13.93 -3.77
N ALA A 134 6.15 13.16 -4.20
CA ALA A 134 6.76 12.09 -3.45
C ALA A 134 8.25 12.43 -3.38
N MET A 135 8.70 12.71 -2.17
CA MET A 135 10.10 13.00 -1.90
C MET A 135 10.74 11.79 -1.24
N TRP A 136 12.03 11.65 -1.43
CA TRP A 136 12.82 10.57 -0.89
C TRP A 136 14.18 11.15 -0.55
N GLY A 137 14.51 11.14 0.73
CA GLY A 137 15.67 11.85 1.25
C GLY A 137 16.58 10.92 2.00
N ILE A 138 17.88 10.97 1.71
CA ILE A 138 18.89 10.46 2.63
C ILE A 138 19.68 11.65 3.14
N ILE A 139 19.43 12.01 4.39
CA ILE A 139 20.33 12.88 5.14
C ILE A 139 21.27 11.97 5.91
N ALA A 140 22.54 11.95 5.54
CA ALA A 140 23.56 11.17 6.24
C ALA A 140 24.68 12.08 6.74
N SER A 141 24.85 12.15 8.06
CA SER A 141 25.78 13.08 8.71
C SER A 141 27.23 12.99 8.25
N LYS A 142 27.67 11.84 7.73
CA LYS A 142 29.04 11.62 7.22
C LYS A 142 29.16 11.74 5.70
N THR A 143 28.14 11.33 4.95
CA THR A 143 28.20 11.24 3.48
C THR A 143 27.49 12.41 2.79
N GLY A 144 26.77 13.25 3.54
CA GLY A 144 26.03 14.40 3.06
C GLY A 144 24.56 14.07 2.79
N THR A 145 23.90 14.92 2.01
CA THR A 145 22.49 14.79 1.68
C THR A 145 22.34 14.34 0.23
N THR A 146 21.53 13.33 -0.02
CA THR A 146 21.04 12.99 -1.37
C THR A 146 19.52 13.00 -1.33
N GLU A 147 18.92 13.65 -2.31
CA GLU A 147 17.47 13.87 -2.38
C GLU A 147 16.97 13.50 -3.78
N TYR A 148 15.91 12.72 -3.81
CA TYR A 148 15.14 12.36 -4.99
C TYR A 148 13.75 12.95 -4.82
N ALA A 149 13.27 13.69 -5.81
CA ALA A 149 11.94 14.29 -5.79
C ALA A 149 11.21 13.91 -7.08
N LEU A 150 10.02 13.35 -6.93
CA LEU A 150 9.04 13.13 -7.98
C LEU A 150 7.84 14.03 -7.69
N GLY A 151 7.43 14.86 -8.64
CA GLY A 151 6.46 15.91 -8.36
C GLY A 151 7.13 17.21 -7.88
N TYR A 152 6.39 18.06 -7.17
CA TYR A 152 6.87 19.37 -6.77
C TYR A 152 7.94 19.28 -5.68
N ASN A 153 9.12 19.88 -5.89
CA ASN A 153 10.17 19.93 -4.87
C ASN A 153 9.97 21.15 -3.94
N PHE A 154 9.74 20.89 -2.64
CA PHE A 154 9.57 21.92 -1.61
C PHE A 154 10.88 22.32 -0.90
N TYR A 155 11.96 21.57 -1.06
CA TYR A 155 13.22 21.78 -0.33
C TYR A 155 14.34 22.36 -1.21
N GLY A 156 14.80 23.56 -0.82
CA GLY A 156 16.19 24.04 -0.92
C GLY A 156 16.84 24.29 -2.28
N PHE A 157 16.65 23.44 -3.28
CA PHE A 157 17.37 23.49 -4.56
C PHE A 157 16.43 23.88 -5.69
N ARG A 158 16.18 25.19 -5.81
CA ARG A 158 15.42 25.85 -6.89
C ARG A 158 14.20 25.06 -7.37
N VAL A 159 13.03 25.48 -6.90
CA VAL A 159 11.75 25.14 -7.50
C VAL A 159 11.74 25.64 -8.95
N THR A 160 12.07 24.79 -9.91
CA THR A 160 11.62 25.03 -11.28
C THR A 160 10.12 24.76 -11.22
N PRO A 161 9.24 25.76 -11.43
CA PRO A 161 7.81 25.49 -11.43
C PRO A 161 7.53 24.58 -12.62
N PHE A 162 7.16 23.34 -12.34
CA PHE A 162 6.77 22.41 -13.37
C PHE A 162 5.32 22.69 -13.80
N GLY A 163 5.02 22.31 -15.05
CA GLY A 163 3.69 22.43 -15.61
C GLY A 163 2.66 21.60 -14.82
N ALA A 164 1.39 21.91 -15.02
CA ALA A 164 0.30 21.11 -14.46
C ALA A 164 0.43 19.64 -14.90
N THR A 165 0.28 18.72 -13.95
CA THR A 165 0.38 17.28 -14.18
C THR A 165 -0.99 16.75 -14.65
N THR A 166 -0.98 15.67 -15.44
CA THR A 166 -2.20 15.12 -16.04
C THR A 166 -2.85 14.01 -15.21
N SER A 167 -2.13 13.45 -14.23
CA SER A 167 -2.55 12.32 -13.41
C SER A 167 -2.13 12.51 -11.94
N PRO A 168 -2.94 12.02 -10.98
CA PRO A 168 -2.53 11.98 -9.58
C PRO A 168 -1.27 11.12 -9.46
N LEU A 169 -0.31 11.60 -8.68
CA LEU A 169 0.87 10.86 -8.27
C LEU A 169 0.55 9.89 -7.12
N VAL A 170 -0.35 10.24 -6.20
CA VAL A 170 -0.67 9.44 -5.01
C VAL A 170 -2.10 8.86 -5.12
N ILE A 171 -2.25 7.55 -5.01
CA ILE A 171 -3.55 6.85 -5.04
C ILE A 171 -4.13 6.69 -3.63
N ALA A 172 -3.28 6.32 -2.67
CA ALA A 172 -3.68 6.08 -1.28
C ALA A 172 -2.63 6.61 -0.30
N MET A 173 -3.08 7.02 0.89
CA MET A 173 -2.22 7.62 1.92
C MET A 173 -1.94 6.66 3.10
N THR A 174 -2.80 5.67 3.32
CA THR A 174 -2.81 4.84 4.54
C THR A 174 -2.63 3.36 4.22
N PRO A 175 -1.81 2.61 4.99
CA PRO A 175 -0.97 3.04 6.11
C PRO A 175 0.36 3.71 5.68
N PHE A 176 0.68 3.68 4.40
CA PHE A 176 1.84 4.30 3.77
C PHE A 176 1.43 4.81 2.38
N PRO A 177 2.04 5.89 1.84
CA PRO A 177 1.71 6.37 0.52
C PRO A 177 1.92 5.33 -0.57
N GLU A 178 0.89 5.17 -1.39
CA GLU A 178 0.90 4.41 -2.62
C GLU A 178 0.85 5.39 -3.78
N LEU A 179 1.87 5.36 -4.64
CA LEU A 179 1.90 6.18 -5.85
C LEU A 179 1.15 5.46 -6.97
N PHE A 180 0.90 6.20 -8.03
CA PHE A 180 0.30 5.65 -9.23
C PHE A 180 1.26 4.70 -9.96
N ASP A 181 0.79 3.48 -10.26
CA ASP A 181 1.50 2.53 -11.12
C ASP A 181 1.06 2.72 -12.58
N GLY A 182 1.99 3.17 -13.42
CA GLY A 182 1.78 3.33 -14.84
C GLY A 182 2.46 4.56 -15.44
N VAL A 183 1.90 5.01 -16.57
CA VAL A 183 2.39 6.18 -17.29
C VAL A 183 2.00 7.45 -16.54
N ILE A 184 3.00 8.26 -16.25
CA ILE A 184 2.83 9.54 -15.56
C ILE A 184 3.53 10.66 -16.35
N GLU A 185 3.31 11.91 -15.99
CA GLU A 185 4.09 13.04 -16.50
C GLU A 185 4.31 13.99 -15.33
N HIS A 186 5.36 13.73 -14.56
CA HIS A 186 5.70 14.51 -13.38
C HIS A 186 7.14 14.99 -13.44
N PRO A 187 7.44 16.18 -12.89
CA PRO A 187 8.80 16.54 -12.56
C PRO A 187 9.61 15.44 -11.90
N PHE A 188 10.88 15.36 -12.27
CA PHE A 188 11.84 14.55 -11.57
C PHE A 188 13.11 15.34 -11.29
N GLN A 189 13.63 15.21 -10.08
CA GLN A 189 14.89 15.80 -9.67
C GLN A 189 15.68 14.82 -8.80
N VAL A 190 16.99 14.77 -9.03
CA VAL A 190 17.95 14.17 -8.10
C VAL A 190 19.03 15.20 -7.79
N ALA A 191 19.31 15.42 -6.52
CA ALA A 191 20.41 16.28 -6.10
C ALA A 191 21.19 15.62 -4.97
N ALA A 192 22.51 15.78 -4.97
CA ALA A 192 23.34 15.39 -3.85
C ALA A 192 24.30 16.51 -3.48
N ASP A 193 24.40 16.78 -2.18
CA ASP A 193 25.41 17.62 -1.55
C ASP A 193 26.19 16.78 -0.55
N ARG A 194 27.36 16.30 -0.98
CA ARG A 194 28.20 15.38 -0.21
C ARG A 194 29.34 16.18 0.40
N SER A 195 29.55 16.08 1.71
CA SER A 195 30.51 16.90 2.47
C SER A 195 31.95 16.90 1.93
N ASN A 196 32.34 15.90 1.14
CA ASN A 196 33.67 15.75 0.54
C ASN A 196 33.64 15.50 -0.98
N GLN A 197 32.50 15.68 -1.65
CA GLN A 197 32.40 15.55 -3.11
C GLN A 197 31.71 16.79 -3.68
N PRO A 198 32.01 17.20 -4.92
CA PRO A 198 31.25 18.27 -5.54
C PRO A 198 29.79 17.85 -5.64
N SER A 199 28.89 18.81 -5.39
CA SER A 199 27.46 18.55 -5.53
C SER A 199 27.10 18.24 -6.99
N PHE A 200 26.08 17.41 -7.16
CA PHE A 200 25.51 17.13 -8.47
C PHE A 200 24.00 17.36 -8.45
N ARG A 201 23.44 17.57 -9.64
CA ARG A 201 22.02 17.75 -9.85
C ARG A 201 21.59 17.24 -11.22
N PHE A 202 20.48 16.52 -11.26
CA PHE A 202 19.78 16.10 -12.46
C PHE A 202 18.33 16.56 -12.37
N GLU A 203 17.78 17.13 -13.44
CA GLU A 203 16.38 17.56 -13.51
C GLU A 203 15.76 17.09 -14.83
N GLY A 204 14.48 16.76 -14.80
CA GLY A 204 13.78 16.18 -15.94
C GLY A 204 12.30 15.91 -15.68
N SER A 205 11.77 14.92 -16.41
CA SER A 205 10.41 14.42 -16.28
C SER A 205 10.43 12.90 -16.09
N ALA A 206 9.70 12.42 -15.10
CA ALA A 206 9.34 11.02 -14.97
C ALA A 206 8.12 10.73 -15.85
N ASN A 207 8.22 9.67 -16.64
CA ASN A 207 7.22 9.26 -17.62
C ASN A 207 6.54 7.93 -17.22
N TYR A 208 7.12 7.21 -16.26
CA TYR A 208 6.61 5.92 -15.81
C TYR A 208 7.01 5.64 -14.37
N VAL A 209 6.09 5.07 -13.58
CA VAL A 209 6.32 4.56 -12.23
C VAL A 209 5.76 3.13 -12.16
N SER A 210 6.44 2.23 -11.46
CA SER A 210 5.95 0.88 -11.19
C SER A 210 6.44 0.36 -9.85
N TYR A 211 5.71 -0.60 -9.29
CA TYR A 211 6.06 -1.24 -8.03
C TYR A 211 6.40 -2.71 -8.19
N ASN A 212 7.48 -3.11 -7.54
CA ASN A 212 7.83 -4.51 -7.29
C ASN A 212 7.99 -4.69 -5.77
N GLY A 213 6.89 -4.92 -5.05
CA GLY A 213 6.93 -5.32 -3.64
C GLY A 213 6.48 -6.77 -3.44
N PRO A 214 6.76 -7.41 -2.28
CA PRO A 214 6.01 -8.58 -1.86
C PRO A 214 4.59 -8.08 -1.79
N ALA A 215 3.83 -8.64 -2.68
CA ALA A 215 2.44 -8.42 -2.74
C ALA A 215 1.89 -8.87 -1.36
N VAL A 216 1.44 -7.90 -0.58
CA VAL A 216 0.92 -8.14 0.77
C VAL A 216 -0.41 -8.84 0.56
N ASP A 217 -0.61 -9.96 1.24
CA ASP A 217 -1.89 -10.66 1.33
C ASP A 217 -2.31 -10.48 2.80
N SER A 218 -2.97 -9.36 3.07
CA SER A 218 -3.23 -8.85 4.42
C SER A 218 -4.15 -9.76 5.23
N ASP A 219 -4.98 -10.54 4.56
CA ASP A 219 -5.95 -11.45 5.17
C ASP A 219 -5.59 -12.94 5.02
N GLY A 220 -4.59 -13.27 4.23
CA GLY A 220 -4.04 -14.61 4.07
C GLY A 220 -4.86 -15.51 3.17
N ASP A 221 -5.65 -14.95 2.25
CA ASP A 221 -6.51 -15.71 1.34
C ASP A 221 -5.78 -16.25 0.09
N GLY A 222 -4.51 -15.88 -0.09
CA GLY A 222 -3.65 -16.28 -1.19
C GLY A 222 -3.69 -15.34 -2.39
N ILE A 223 -4.39 -14.20 -2.30
CA ILE A 223 -4.47 -13.14 -3.28
C ILE A 223 -3.88 -11.87 -2.65
N PHE A 224 -3.17 -11.12 -3.47
CA PHE A 224 -2.47 -9.95 -2.97
C PHE A 224 -3.38 -8.74 -2.92
N ASP A 225 -3.26 -7.90 -1.90
CA ASP A 225 -4.05 -6.70 -1.61
C ASP A 225 -4.27 -5.79 -2.84
N TYR A 226 -3.29 -5.65 -3.73
CA TYR A 226 -3.43 -4.83 -4.95
C TYR A 226 -4.31 -5.48 -6.04
N ALA A 227 -4.41 -6.81 -6.01
CA ALA A 227 -5.26 -7.64 -6.87
C ALA A 227 -6.55 -8.07 -6.14
N ASP A 228 -6.59 -7.90 -4.83
CA ASP A 228 -7.72 -8.21 -3.97
C ASP A 228 -8.74 -7.06 -4.02
N SER A 229 -9.93 -7.39 -4.51
CA SER A 229 -11.03 -6.44 -4.58
C SER A 229 -11.77 -6.31 -3.24
N CYS A 230 -11.40 -7.11 -2.23
CA CYS A 230 -12.11 -7.28 -0.97
C CYS A 230 -11.16 -7.22 0.25
N ILE A 231 -10.77 -6.00 0.65
CA ILE A 231 -9.92 -5.56 1.79
C ILE A 231 -9.82 -6.47 3.05
N ALA A 232 -10.83 -7.28 3.35
CA ALA A 232 -10.72 -8.43 4.24
C ALA A 232 -11.88 -9.40 3.97
N PRO A 233 -11.64 -10.60 3.42
CA PRO A 233 -12.68 -11.56 3.19
C PRO A 233 -13.26 -12.02 4.53
N LEU A 234 -14.57 -12.18 4.55
CA LEU A 234 -15.26 -12.74 5.71
C LEU A 234 -14.84 -14.21 5.89
N THR A 235 -13.90 -14.47 6.80
CA THR A 235 -13.20 -15.77 6.96
C THR A 235 -14.01 -16.93 7.56
N SER A 236 -15.34 -16.83 7.59
CA SER A 236 -16.17 -17.95 8.02
C SER A 236 -15.98 -19.13 7.06
N THR A 237 -15.91 -20.37 7.59
CA THR A 237 -15.77 -21.58 6.76
C THR A 237 -16.99 -21.79 5.84
N THR A 238 -18.16 -21.34 6.28
CA THR A 238 -19.43 -21.42 5.54
C THR A 238 -20.04 -20.04 5.38
N VAL A 239 -20.89 -19.88 4.36
CA VAL A 239 -21.57 -18.60 4.08
C VAL A 239 -22.66 -18.35 5.13
N ILE A 240 -22.48 -17.29 5.92
CA ILE A 240 -23.42 -16.87 6.96
C ILE A 240 -24.17 -15.63 6.49
N PHE A 241 -25.50 -15.69 6.46
CA PHE A 241 -26.36 -14.55 6.17
C PHE A 241 -26.78 -13.83 7.45
N ARG A 242 -26.65 -12.50 7.42
CA ARG A 242 -27.10 -11.58 8.49
C ARG A 242 -26.54 -11.93 9.87
N ASP A 243 -25.33 -12.49 9.93
CA ASP A 243 -24.61 -12.89 11.15
C ASP A 243 -25.26 -14.02 11.99
N TRP A 244 -26.30 -14.69 11.48
CA TRP A 244 -27.00 -15.71 12.29
C TRP A 244 -27.48 -16.94 11.53
N TYR A 245 -27.64 -16.89 10.21
CA TYR A 245 -28.13 -18.02 9.42
C TYR A 245 -27.01 -18.62 8.58
N ASP A 246 -26.50 -19.78 8.98
CA ASP A 246 -25.52 -20.55 8.21
C ASP A 246 -26.20 -21.29 7.04
N SER A 247 -25.63 -21.18 5.85
CA SER A 247 -26.11 -21.86 4.64
C SER A 247 -25.58 -23.29 4.48
N GLU A 248 -24.58 -23.69 5.27
CA GLU A 248 -23.78 -24.92 5.13
C GLU A 248 -22.96 -25.01 3.82
N VAL A 249 -23.02 -23.99 2.97
CA VAL A 249 -22.20 -23.89 1.75
C VAL A 249 -20.83 -23.34 2.12
N ILE A 250 -19.77 -23.99 1.63
CA ILE A 250 -18.38 -23.55 1.86
C ILE A 250 -18.20 -22.13 1.32
N ASN A 251 -17.57 -21.27 2.10
CA ASN A 251 -17.28 -19.90 1.69
C ASN A 251 -16.00 -19.86 0.83
N TYR A 252 -16.12 -20.23 -0.44
CA TYR A 252 -14.98 -20.19 -1.37
C TYR A 252 -14.51 -18.76 -1.61
N VAL A 253 -13.20 -18.61 -1.82
CA VAL A 253 -12.55 -17.38 -2.30
C VAL A 253 -12.34 -17.51 -3.80
N ASP A 254 -12.78 -16.52 -4.56
CA ASP A 254 -12.62 -16.51 -6.01
C ASP A 254 -11.25 -15.97 -6.45
N SER A 255 -11.00 -15.86 -7.75
CA SER A 255 -9.72 -15.37 -8.28
C SER A 255 -9.42 -13.89 -8.02
N SER A 256 -10.35 -13.15 -7.41
CA SER A 256 -10.23 -11.72 -7.09
C SER A 256 -10.06 -11.43 -5.60
N GLY A 257 -9.90 -12.45 -4.75
CA GLY A 257 -9.70 -12.31 -3.30
C GLY A 257 -11.01 -12.21 -2.51
N CYS A 258 -12.13 -12.12 -3.23
CA CYS A 258 -13.42 -12.02 -2.60
C CYS A 258 -13.95 -13.41 -2.23
N SER A 259 -14.34 -13.59 -0.97
CA SER A 259 -15.16 -14.72 -0.58
C SER A 259 -16.60 -14.54 -1.07
N ILE A 260 -17.37 -15.64 -1.11
CA ILE A 260 -18.80 -15.58 -1.43
C ILE A 260 -19.53 -14.61 -0.48
N MET A 261 -19.17 -14.58 0.80
CA MET A 261 -19.75 -13.66 1.77
C MET A 261 -19.48 -12.20 1.40
N ASP A 262 -18.32 -11.86 0.85
CA ASP A 262 -17.99 -10.49 0.44
C ASP A 262 -18.80 -10.06 -0.79
N ARG A 263 -19.05 -10.98 -1.72
CA ARG A 263 -19.95 -10.76 -2.87
C ARG A 263 -21.37 -10.40 -2.41
N TYR A 264 -21.85 -11.05 -1.35
CA TYR A 264 -23.13 -10.69 -0.73
C TYR A 264 -23.06 -9.38 0.07
N ALA A 265 -21.97 -9.11 0.78
CA ALA A 265 -21.78 -7.85 1.52
C ALA A 265 -21.69 -6.63 0.60
N ALA A 266 -21.13 -6.80 -0.60
CA ALA A 266 -21.06 -5.78 -1.64
C ALA A 266 -22.44 -5.36 -2.17
N CYS A 267 -23.46 -6.21 -2.01
CA CYS A 267 -24.85 -5.82 -2.24
C CYS A 267 -25.30 -4.88 -1.12
N ALA A 268 -24.92 -3.60 -1.21
CA ALA A 268 -25.40 -2.56 -0.34
C ALA A 268 -26.93 -2.64 -0.21
N PRO A 269 -27.51 -2.34 0.96
CA PRO A 269 -28.95 -2.14 1.07
C PRO A 269 -29.28 -0.88 0.27
N GLU A 270 -29.49 -1.01 -1.04
CA GLU A 270 -30.10 0.04 -1.83
C GLU A 270 -31.34 0.49 -1.08
N GLN A 271 -31.40 1.79 -0.79
CA GLN A 271 -32.52 2.41 -0.10
C GLN A 271 -33.78 1.99 -0.85
N GLN A 272 -34.56 1.07 -0.26
CA GLN A 272 -35.87 0.70 -0.77
C GLN A 272 -36.60 2.00 -1.12
N GLU A 273 -36.89 2.18 -2.41
CA GLU A 273 -37.50 3.38 -2.96
C GLU A 273 -38.68 3.83 -2.10
N ALA A 274 -38.81 5.15 -1.95
CA ALA A 274 -39.70 5.83 -1.02
C ALA A 274 -41.10 5.19 -0.95
N PRO A 275 -41.71 5.16 0.25
CA PRO A 275 -42.98 4.47 0.47
C PRO A 275 -44.06 4.99 -0.48
N SER A 276 -44.53 4.12 -1.37
CA SER A 276 -45.76 4.37 -2.12
C SER A 276 -46.90 4.61 -1.13
N PHE A 277 -47.66 5.69 -1.36
CA PHE A 277 -48.71 6.24 -0.49
C PHE A 277 -49.81 5.22 -0.11
N PHE A 278 -49.90 4.08 -0.81
CA PHE A 278 -50.86 3.01 -0.53
C PHE A 278 -50.37 1.92 0.45
N SER A 279 -49.20 2.06 1.09
CA SER A 279 -48.56 1.00 1.89
C SER A 279 -49.01 0.87 3.36
N ALA A 280 -50.09 1.53 3.78
CA ALA A 280 -50.50 1.60 5.20
C ALA A 280 -50.92 0.26 5.87
N PHE A 281 -51.00 -0.87 5.14
CA PHE A 281 -51.55 -2.11 5.69
C PHE A 281 -50.81 -3.41 5.30
N GLN A 282 -49.56 -3.34 4.80
CA GLN A 282 -48.78 -4.57 4.58
C GLN A 282 -47.62 -4.69 5.57
N PRO A 283 -47.49 -5.83 6.31
CA PRO A 283 -46.29 -6.10 7.08
C PRO A 283 -45.11 -6.11 6.12
N ARG A 284 -44.12 -5.25 6.40
CA ARG A 284 -42.85 -5.18 5.68
C ARG A 284 -42.05 -6.46 5.97
N LEU A 285 -42.42 -7.58 5.36
CA LEU A 285 -41.44 -8.64 5.13
C LEU A 285 -40.44 -8.07 4.12
N SER A 286 -39.38 -7.45 4.63
CA SER A 286 -38.18 -7.20 3.82
C SER A 286 -37.72 -8.57 3.33
N GLY A 287 -37.78 -8.78 2.02
CA GLY A 287 -37.09 -9.90 1.39
C GLY A 287 -35.68 -9.48 0.96
N PRO A 288 -34.88 -10.42 0.42
CA PRO A 288 -33.62 -10.09 -0.21
C PRO A 288 -33.83 -9.13 -1.38
N ASN A 289 -32.88 -8.22 -1.57
CA ASN A 289 -32.88 -7.29 -2.67
C ASN A 289 -32.46 -7.99 -3.99
N TYR A 290 -32.60 -7.29 -5.11
CA TYR A 290 -32.27 -7.87 -6.41
C TYR A 290 -30.80 -8.27 -6.50
N CYS A 291 -29.87 -7.43 -6.02
CA CYS A 291 -28.44 -7.73 -6.01
C CYS A 291 -28.15 -9.06 -5.30
N GLU A 292 -28.62 -9.24 -4.05
CA GLU A 292 -28.41 -10.46 -3.27
C GLU A 292 -28.98 -11.69 -4.01
N THR A 293 -30.14 -11.55 -4.66
CA THR A 293 -30.71 -12.67 -5.43
C THR A 293 -29.87 -13.05 -6.66
N GLN A 294 -29.09 -12.12 -7.22
CA GLN A 294 -28.26 -12.37 -8.40
C GLN A 294 -26.92 -13.02 -8.08
N VAL A 295 -26.34 -12.77 -6.90
CA VAL A 295 -25.00 -13.27 -6.51
C VAL A 295 -24.86 -14.77 -6.74
N SER A 296 -25.77 -15.60 -6.22
CA SER A 296 -25.71 -17.07 -6.39
C SER A 296 -25.71 -17.54 -7.85
N TYR A 297 -26.36 -16.81 -8.77
CA TYR A 297 -26.37 -17.16 -10.18
C TYR A 297 -25.05 -16.78 -10.86
N GLN A 298 -24.48 -15.63 -10.49
CA GLN A 298 -23.19 -15.19 -10.99
C GLN A 298 -22.09 -16.19 -10.59
N LEU A 299 -22.03 -16.54 -9.30
CA LEU A 299 -21.06 -17.52 -8.77
C LEU A 299 -21.16 -18.88 -9.47
N ASN A 300 -22.39 -19.35 -9.76
CA ASN A 300 -22.58 -20.58 -10.50
C ASN A 300 -22.15 -20.47 -11.97
N SER A 301 -22.42 -19.31 -12.61
CA SER A 301 -22.04 -19.07 -14.00
C SER A 301 -20.52 -18.94 -14.20
N GLU A 302 -19.83 -18.44 -13.18
CA GLU A 302 -18.37 -18.33 -13.11
C GLU A 302 -17.71 -19.68 -12.76
N GLY A 303 -18.51 -20.68 -12.35
CA GLY A 303 -18.03 -22.01 -11.99
C GLY A 303 -17.39 -22.09 -10.61
N LEU A 304 -17.57 -21.07 -9.76
CA LEU A 304 -17.06 -21.07 -8.38
C LEU A 304 -17.84 -22.04 -7.48
N ILE A 305 -19.15 -22.16 -7.72
CA ILE A 305 -20.05 -23.07 -7.01
C ILE A 305 -20.88 -23.91 -7.98
N ASP A 306 -21.29 -25.08 -7.56
CA ASP A 306 -22.20 -25.90 -8.36
C ASP A 306 -23.67 -25.45 -8.25
N TYR A 307 -24.54 -26.05 -9.07
CA TYR A 307 -25.95 -25.70 -9.10
C TYR A 307 -26.69 -26.01 -7.78
N MET A 308 -26.24 -27.03 -7.04
CA MET A 308 -26.82 -27.42 -5.76
C MET A 308 -26.47 -26.42 -4.68
N GLU A 309 -25.20 -26.02 -4.58
CA GLU A 309 -24.72 -24.96 -3.69
C GLU A 309 -25.43 -23.63 -3.99
N ALA A 310 -25.58 -23.25 -5.26
CA ALA A 310 -26.32 -22.05 -5.66
C ALA A 310 -27.81 -22.08 -5.25
N ARG A 311 -28.43 -23.27 -5.22
CA ARG A 311 -29.79 -23.44 -4.70
C ARG A 311 -29.81 -23.32 -3.17
N MET A 312 -28.86 -23.93 -2.46
CA MET A 312 -28.74 -23.84 -1.01
C MET A 312 -28.55 -22.40 -0.56
N LEU A 313 -27.65 -21.64 -1.21
CA LEU A 313 -27.44 -20.22 -0.92
C LEU A 313 -28.72 -19.39 -1.09
N ARG A 314 -29.49 -19.60 -2.16
CA ARG A 314 -30.77 -18.91 -2.36
C ARG A 314 -31.79 -19.25 -1.28
N ASP A 315 -31.95 -20.53 -0.98
CA ASP A 315 -32.90 -20.98 0.05
C ASP A 315 -32.51 -20.43 1.43
N ALA A 316 -31.23 -20.50 1.80
CA ALA A 316 -30.69 -19.94 3.04
C ALA A 316 -30.85 -18.42 3.12
N LEU A 317 -30.58 -17.70 2.03
CA LEU A 317 -30.82 -16.26 1.93
C LEU A 317 -32.28 -15.93 2.26
N TYR A 318 -33.25 -16.56 1.59
CA TYR A 318 -34.68 -16.32 1.87
C TYR A 318 -35.08 -16.71 3.29
N MET A 319 -34.51 -17.78 3.84
CA MET A 319 -34.79 -18.21 5.22
C MET A 319 -34.25 -17.19 6.24
N SER A 320 -33.06 -16.63 6.01
CA SER A 320 -32.49 -15.58 6.86
C SER A 320 -33.35 -14.30 6.94
N TYR A 321 -34.14 -14.01 5.90
CA TYR A 321 -35.10 -12.90 5.91
C TYR A 321 -36.43 -13.26 6.60
N ARG A 322 -36.87 -14.52 6.51
CA ARG A 322 -38.16 -14.97 7.05
C ARG A 322 -38.13 -15.34 8.52
N SER A 323 -37.00 -15.85 8.98
CA SER A 323 -36.84 -16.41 10.33
C SER A 323 -36.02 -15.53 11.25
N GLN A 324 -35.93 -14.22 10.93
CA GLN A 324 -35.19 -13.26 11.73
C GLN A 324 -35.56 -13.40 13.21
N PRO A 325 -34.60 -13.74 14.09
CA PRO A 325 -34.86 -13.81 15.51
C PRO A 325 -35.38 -12.45 15.98
N ASN A 326 -36.48 -12.45 16.72
CA ASN A 326 -36.93 -11.25 17.43
C ASN A 326 -35.87 -10.93 18.49
N LEU A 327 -34.90 -10.09 18.13
CA LEU A 327 -33.94 -9.48 19.05
C LEU A 327 -34.61 -8.36 19.84
#